data_AF-A0AB39VG14-F1
#
_entry.id   AF-A0AB39VG14-F1
#
_cell.length_a   1.000
_cell.length_b   1.000
_cell.length_c   1.000
_cell.angle_alpha   90.00
_cell.angle_beta   90.00
_cell.angle_gamma   90.00
#
_symmetry.space_group_name_H-M   'P 1'
#
loop_
_entity.id
_entity.type
_entity.pdbx_description
1 polymer ?
#
loop_
_entity_poly.entity_id
_entity_poly.type
_entity_poly.pdbx_seq_one_letter_code
_entity_poly.pdbx_strand_id
1 'polypeptide(L)'
;MKIRYKNSKNIIDYLVMGICYFKNNKKPYYLIEEENEIKWVSEIYIDIEKSKMPFNWSISLGNNSKYDFLCGYYELCNLPEHFEGIISRNKKDLEIFRKRKNELEIWLEKLDYYNKEVTFNDILFKIKF
;
A
#
# COMPACT_ATOMS: atom_id res chain seq x y z
N MET A 1 -1.26 -7.45 3.35
CA MET A 1 -2.57 -7.26 2.70
C MET A 1 -2.44 -7.65 1.25
N LYS A 2 -3.28 -8.58 0.78
CA LYS A 2 -3.41 -8.87 -0.65
C LYS A 2 -4.74 -8.29 -1.12
N ILE A 3 -4.77 -7.84 -2.37
CA ILE A 3 -5.99 -7.39 -3.02
C ILE A 3 -6.22 -8.22 -4.26
N ARG A 4 -7.48 -8.47 -4.58
CA ARG A 4 -7.87 -9.11 -5.82
C ARG A 4 -8.20 -8.01 -6.82
N TYR A 5 -7.38 -7.88 -7.86
CA TYR A 5 -7.61 -6.88 -8.90
C TYR A 5 -8.12 -7.60 -10.15
N LYS A 6 -9.33 -7.22 -10.58
CA LYS A 6 -9.95 -7.80 -11.78
C LYS A 6 -9.50 -7.01 -13.00
N ASN A 7 -8.43 -7.46 -13.64
CA ASN A 7 -8.07 -6.96 -14.96
C ASN A 7 -8.96 -7.65 -16.02
N SER A 8 -9.17 -7.00 -17.16
CA SER A 8 -10.03 -7.39 -18.29
C SER A 8 -9.90 -8.84 -18.80
N LYS A 9 -8.87 -9.58 -18.38
CA LYS A 9 -8.56 -10.94 -18.86
C LYS A 9 -8.47 -11.99 -17.75
N ASN A 10 -8.16 -11.63 -16.50
CA ASN A 10 -7.93 -12.59 -15.40
C ASN A 10 -8.16 -11.95 -14.01
N ILE A 11 -8.45 -12.80 -13.02
CA ILE A 11 -8.47 -12.44 -11.60
C ILE A 11 -7.09 -12.76 -11.03
N ILE A 12 -6.38 -11.74 -10.54
CA ILE A 12 -5.02 -11.90 -10.00
C ILE A 12 -4.96 -11.23 -8.62
N ASP A 13 -4.29 -11.91 -7.68
CA ASP A 13 -4.05 -11.39 -6.34
C ASP A 13 -2.71 -10.63 -6.32
N TYR A 14 -2.74 -9.38 -5.87
CA TYR A 14 -1.55 -8.52 -5.76
C TYR A 14 -1.22 -8.23 -4.31
N LEU A 15 0.08 -8.23 -3.99
CA LEU A 15 0.57 -7.74 -2.71
C LEU A 15 0.47 -6.20 -2.68
N VAL A 16 -0.29 -5.68 -1.73
CA VAL A 16 -0.35 -4.24 -1.48
C VAL A 16 0.90 -3.83 -0.70
N MET A 17 1.56 -2.77 -1.17
CA MET A 17 2.76 -2.19 -0.55
C MET A 17 2.50 -0.85 0.13
N GLY A 18 1.36 -0.22 -0.16
CA GLY A 18 0.90 1.00 0.51
C GLY A 18 -0.54 1.34 0.17
N ILE A 19 -1.19 2.16 1.00
CA ILE A 19 -2.55 2.66 0.82
C ILE A 19 -2.52 4.17 1.01
N CYS A 20 -3.09 4.90 0.06
CA CYS A 20 -3.11 6.36 0.05
C CYS A 20 -4.54 6.88 -0.13
N TYR A 21 -4.92 7.85 0.69
CA TYR A 21 -6.11 8.67 0.49
C TYR A 21 -5.67 10.04 -0.02
N PHE A 22 -5.76 10.24 -1.33
CA PHE A 22 -5.41 11.50 -1.96
C PHE A 22 -6.45 12.58 -1.65
N LYS A 23 -6.00 13.82 -1.41
CA LYS A 23 -6.89 14.95 -1.07
C LYS A 23 -7.96 15.24 -2.14
N ASN A 24 -7.62 14.96 -3.39
CA ASN A 24 -8.49 15.28 -4.54
C ASN A 24 -9.57 14.22 -4.78
N ASN A 25 -9.38 12.99 -4.29
CA ASN A 25 -10.30 11.88 -4.52
C ASN A 25 -10.45 11.13 -3.19
N LYS A 26 -11.60 11.28 -2.53
CA LYS A 26 -11.97 10.67 -1.24
C LYS A 26 -12.09 9.12 -1.29
N LYS A 27 -11.24 8.45 -2.05
CA LYS A 27 -11.21 7.01 -2.26
C LYS A 27 -9.79 6.49 -1.99
N PRO A 28 -9.66 5.27 -1.43
CA PRO A 28 -8.37 4.65 -1.28
C PRO A 28 -7.75 4.31 -2.63
N TYR A 29 -6.43 4.47 -2.68
CA TYR A 29 -5.56 3.97 -3.72
C TYR A 29 -4.58 2.98 -3.11
N TYR A 30 -4.31 1.90 -3.82
CA TYR A 30 -3.45 0.82 -3.40
C TYR A 30 -2.19 0.80 -4.28
N LEU A 31 -1.02 0.78 -3.67
CA LEU A 31 0.25 0.66 -4.37
C LEU A 31 0.56 -0.82 -4.58
N ILE A 32 0.67 -1.22 -5.84
CA ILE A 32 1.00 -2.59 -6.26
C ILE A 32 2.08 -2.60 -7.34
N GLU A 33 2.64 -3.77 -7.60
CA GLU A 33 3.44 -4.05 -8.79
C GLU A 33 2.71 -5.08 -9.67
N GLU A 34 2.35 -4.68 -10.89
CA GLU A 34 1.73 -5.54 -11.92
C GLU A 34 2.65 -5.58 -13.14
N GLU A 35 3.04 -6.78 -13.61
CA GLU A 35 3.91 -6.94 -14.79
C GLU A 35 5.20 -6.09 -14.75
N ASN A 36 5.83 -5.98 -13.56
CA ASN A 36 6.99 -5.12 -13.25
C ASN A 36 6.72 -3.60 -13.25
N GLU A 37 5.47 -3.19 -13.39
CA GLU A 37 5.03 -1.79 -13.29
C GLU A 37 4.47 -1.49 -11.91
N ILE A 38 5.07 -0.52 -11.23
CA ILE A 38 4.68 -0.06 -9.89
C ILE A 38 3.68 1.09 -10.06
N LYS A 39 2.47 0.92 -9.52
CA LYS A 39 1.39 1.90 -9.71
C LYS A 39 0.38 1.94 -8.56
N TRP A 40 -0.25 3.10 -8.43
CA TRP A 40 -1.42 3.32 -7.58
C TRP A 40 -2.69 2.95 -8.34
N VAL A 41 -3.45 2.00 -7.81
CA VAL A 41 -4.75 1.56 -8.36
C VAL A 41 -5.88 1.96 -7.43
N SER A 42 -6.95 2.52 -7.99
CA SER A 42 -8.13 2.91 -7.20
C SER A 42 -8.93 1.69 -6.76
N GLU A 43 -9.51 1.76 -5.56
CA GLU A 43 -10.43 0.74 -5.02
C GLU A 43 -11.54 0.31 -5.97
N ILE A 44 -11.98 1.19 -6.88
CA ILE A 44 -13.08 0.92 -7.83
C ILE A 44 -12.81 -0.33 -8.68
N TYR A 45 -11.54 -0.71 -8.86
CA TYR A 45 -11.11 -1.83 -9.69
C TYR A 45 -10.71 -3.08 -8.88
N ILE A 46 -10.96 -3.07 -7.57
CA ILE A 46 -10.39 -4.03 -6.62
C ILE A 46 -11.49 -4.64 -5.76
N ASP A 47 -11.45 -5.97 -5.63
CA ASP A 47 -12.11 -6.69 -4.56
C ASP A 47 -11.11 -6.95 -3.42
N ILE A 48 -11.46 -6.54 -2.20
CA ILE A 48 -10.60 -6.71 -1.02
C ILE A 48 -11.01 -7.99 -0.30
N GLU A 49 -10.26 -9.09 -0.49
CA GLU A 49 -10.44 -10.30 0.31
C GLU A 49 -9.54 -10.28 1.56
N LYS A 50 -10.15 -10.42 2.75
CA LYS A 50 -9.51 -10.58 4.07
C LYS A 50 -8.16 -9.86 4.21
N SER A 51 -8.23 -8.55 4.42
CA SER A 51 -7.06 -7.66 4.45
C SER A 51 -6.38 -7.61 5.83
N LYS A 52 -5.41 -8.51 6.05
CA LYS A 52 -4.44 -8.32 7.15
C LYS A 52 -3.40 -7.28 6.74
N MET A 53 -3.34 -6.17 7.47
CA MET A 53 -2.25 -5.22 7.31
C MET A 53 -0.97 -5.79 7.91
N PRO A 54 0.18 -5.69 7.22
CA PRO A 54 1.45 -6.07 7.81
C PRO A 54 1.79 -5.21 9.03
N PHE A 55 2.30 -5.83 10.09
CA PHE A 55 2.64 -5.14 11.34
C PHE A 55 3.73 -4.07 11.18
N ASN A 56 4.63 -4.24 10.20
CA ASN A 56 5.74 -3.34 9.94
C ASN A 56 5.36 -2.08 9.15
N TRP A 57 4.07 -1.84 8.91
CA TRP A 57 3.63 -0.64 8.21
C TRP A 57 3.67 0.59 9.10
N SER A 58 4.17 1.67 8.52
CA SER A 58 4.11 3.03 9.05
C SER A 58 2.84 3.73 8.57
N ILE A 59 2.50 4.81 9.26
CA ILE A 59 1.36 5.68 8.95
C ILE A 59 1.84 7.13 8.93
N SER A 60 1.41 7.88 7.92
CA SER A 60 1.62 9.31 7.77
C SER A 60 0.27 10.01 7.67
N LEU A 61 0.06 10.99 8.54
CA LEU A 61 -1.20 11.73 8.71
C LEU A 61 -0.94 13.23 8.58
N GLY A 62 -1.88 13.96 7.96
CA GLY A 62 -2.16 15.36 8.29
C GLY A 62 -1.15 16.44 7.88
N ASN A 63 0.01 16.12 7.30
CA ASN A 63 1.05 17.12 6.98
C ASN A 63 1.47 17.17 5.49
N ASN A 64 0.74 16.51 4.58
CA ASN A 64 1.09 16.46 3.16
C ASN A 64 0.08 17.24 2.30
N SER A 65 0.53 17.91 1.23
CA SER A 65 -0.34 18.65 0.30
C SER A 65 -1.09 17.75 -0.69
N LYS A 66 -0.69 16.47 -0.85
CA LYS A 66 -1.22 15.54 -1.85
C LYS A 66 -2.20 14.53 -1.29
N TYR A 67 -2.01 14.11 -0.03
CA TYR A 67 -2.82 13.08 0.62
C TYR A 67 -3.22 13.49 2.03
N ASP A 68 -4.38 13.01 2.46
CA ASP A 68 -4.87 13.13 3.83
C ASP A 68 -4.28 12.03 4.73
N PHE A 69 -4.08 10.85 4.14
CA PHE A 69 -3.56 9.66 4.81
C PHE A 69 -2.71 8.84 3.85
N LEU A 70 -1.59 8.32 4.36
CA LEU A 70 -0.73 7.35 3.68
C LEU A 70 -0.26 6.30 4.68
N CYS A 71 -0.36 5.03 4.32
CA CYS A 71 0.28 3.95 5.07
C CYS A 71 1.03 2.99 4.12
N GLY A 72 2.03 2.30 4.66
CA GLY A 72 2.91 1.42 3.88
C GLY A 72 4.24 1.22 4.58
N TYR A 73 5.28 0.84 3.86
CA TYR A 73 6.63 0.71 4.43
C TYR A 73 7.22 2.06 4.85
N TYR A 74 8.28 2.01 5.68
CA TYR A 74 8.85 3.18 6.35
C TYR A 74 9.22 4.32 5.39
N GLU A 75 9.97 4.04 4.33
CA GLU A 75 10.41 5.05 3.36
C GLU A 75 9.21 5.71 2.65
N LEU A 76 8.16 4.94 2.34
CA LEU A 76 6.97 5.48 1.70
C LEU A 76 6.29 6.55 2.56
N CYS A 77 6.21 6.31 3.88
CA CYS A 77 5.48 7.19 4.79
C CYS A 77 6.32 8.36 5.31
N ASN A 78 7.63 8.17 5.46
CA ASN A 78 8.49 9.11 6.17
C ASN A 78 9.43 9.91 5.26
N LEU A 79 9.60 9.52 3.99
CA LEU A 79 10.43 10.23 3.02
C LEU A 79 9.54 10.76 1.89
N PRO A 80 9.12 12.04 1.94
CA PRO A 80 8.26 12.63 0.91
C PRO A 80 8.82 12.47 -0.51
N GLU A 81 10.14 12.59 -0.67
CA GLU A 81 10.84 12.43 -1.94
C GLU A 81 10.69 11.02 -2.50
N HIS A 82 10.60 10.01 -1.63
CA HIS A 82 10.41 8.63 -2.06
C HIS A 82 9.02 8.42 -2.66
N PHE A 83 7.98 8.96 -2.03
CA PHE A 83 6.63 8.94 -2.57
C PHE A 83 6.55 9.58 -3.97
N GLU A 84 7.19 10.74 -4.13
CA GLU A 84 7.32 11.42 -5.43
C GLU A 84 8.15 10.61 -6.43
N GLY A 85 9.21 9.97 -5.97
CA GLY A 85 10.06 9.07 -6.75
C GLY A 85 9.27 7.90 -7.33
N ILE A 86 8.36 7.32 -6.55
CA ILE A 86 7.46 6.25 -7.04
C ILE A 86 6.53 6.77 -8.13
N ILE A 87 5.89 7.93 -7.93
CA ILE A 87 4.99 8.55 -8.92
C ILE A 87 5.75 8.90 -10.21
N SER A 88 6.96 9.44 -10.08
CA SER A 88 7.80 9.85 -11.21
C SER A 88 8.62 8.70 -11.82
N ARG A 89 8.47 7.47 -11.31
CA ARG A 89 9.20 6.27 -11.77
C ARG A 89 10.73 6.42 -11.69
N ASN A 90 11.21 7.08 -10.63
CA ASN A 90 12.63 7.23 -10.37
C ASN A 90 13.28 5.87 -10.09
N LYS A 91 14.36 5.54 -10.82
CA LYS A 91 15.03 4.24 -10.72
C LYS A 91 15.42 3.84 -9.29
N LYS A 92 15.98 4.76 -8.51
CA LYS A 92 16.45 4.48 -7.14
C LYS A 92 15.27 4.15 -6.22
N ASP A 93 14.18 4.89 -6.37
CA ASP A 93 12.97 4.67 -5.56
C ASP A 93 12.28 3.36 -5.93
N LEU A 94 12.25 2.99 -7.22
CA LEU A 94 11.74 1.68 -7.65
C LEU A 94 12.61 0.52 -7.13
N GLU A 95 13.94 0.70 -7.03
CA GLU A 95 14.83 -0.29 -6.42
C GLU A 95 14.56 -0.46 -4.92
N ILE A 96 14.37 0.65 -4.19
CA ILE A 96 13.98 0.62 -2.76
C ILE A 96 12.64 -0.08 -2.58
N PHE A 97 11.65 0.23 -3.43
CA PHE A 97 10.35 -0.44 -3.41
C PHE A 97 10.49 -1.95 -3.55
N ARG A 98 11.22 -2.42 -4.56
CA ARG A 98 11.39 -3.86 -4.82
C ARG A 98 12.10 -4.57 -3.68
N LYS A 99 13.10 -3.92 -3.08
CA LYS A 99 13.76 -4.41 -1.86
C LYS A 99 12.75 -4.60 -0.72
N ARG A 100 11.93 -3.58 -0.43
CA ARG A 100 10.92 -3.63 0.63
C ARG A 100 9.81 -4.65 0.37
N LYS A 101 9.43 -4.83 -0.89
CA LYS A 101 8.48 -5.88 -1.31
C LYS A 101 9.03 -7.28 -1.01
N ASN A 102 10.25 -7.57 -1.43
CA ASN A 102 10.88 -8.87 -1.17
C ASN A 102 11.03 -9.14 0.33
N GLU A 103 11.45 -8.14 1.12
CA GLU A 103 11.48 -8.24 2.58
C GLU A 103 10.10 -8.60 3.16
N LEU A 104 9.05 -7.93 2.69
CA LEU A 104 7.68 -8.18 3.15
C LEU A 104 7.19 -9.57 2.75
N GLU A 105 7.50 -10.05 1.55
CA GLU A 105 7.17 -11.40 1.09
C GLU A 105 7.84 -12.46 1.98
N ILE A 106 9.13 -12.31 2.26
CA ILE A 106 9.88 -13.17 3.19
C ILE A 106 9.26 -13.13 4.60
N TRP A 107 8.85 -11.95 5.07
CA TRP A 107 8.19 -11.81 6.37
C TRP A 107 6.83 -12.51 6.41
N LEU A 108 6.03 -12.40 5.35
CA LEU A 108 4.73 -13.05 5.23
C LEU A 108 4.86 -14.57 5.15
N GLU A 109 5.90 -15.10 4.49
CA GLU A 109 6.21 -16.53 4.49
C GLU A 109 6.61 -17.04 5.88
N LYS A 110 7.32 -16.22 6.66
CA LYS A 110 7.81 -16.58 8.00
C LYS A 110 6.76 -16.41 9.11
N LEU A 111 5.67 -15.67 8.88
CA LEU A 111 4.69 -15.34 9.92
C LEU A 111 3.35 -16.04 9.74
N ASP A 112 3.12 -17.07 10.57
CA ASP A 112 1.79 -17.57 10.97
C ASP A 112 1.57 -17.50 12.50
N TYR A 113 2.42 -16.76 13.23
CA TYR A 113 2.64 -17.03 14.67
C TYR A 113 2.05 -16.02 15.69
N TYR A 114 1.64 -14.79 15.32
CA TYR A 114 1.30 -13.75 16.33
C TYR A 114 0.00 -12.94 16.11
N ASN A 115 -0.93 -13.34 15.23
CA ASN A 115 -2.02 -12.45 14.78
C ASN A 115 -3.04 -12.04 15.87
N LYS A 116 -2.90 -10.82 16.42
CA LYS A 116 -4.04 -9.92 16.62
C LYS A 116 -4.39 -9.32 15.27
N GLU A 117 -5.61 -9.53 14.80
CA GLU A 117 -6.06 -8.99 13.52
C GLU A 117 -6.26 -7.48 13.63
N VAL A 118 -5.47 -6.71 12.87
CA VAL A 118 -5.71 -5.28 12.64
C VAL A 118 -5.96 -5.12 11.15
N THR A 119 -7.18 -4.72 10.80
CA THR A 119 -7.62 -4.50 9.43
C THR A 119 -7.50 -3.02 9.05
N PHE A 120 -7.54 -2.74 7.75
CA PHE A 120 -7.55 -1.37 7.26
C PHE A 120 -8.75 -0.56 7.79
N ASN A 121 -9.92 -1.20 7.89
CA ASN A 121 -11.13 -0.57 8.45
C ASN A 121 -10.96 -0.18 9.92
N ASP A 122 -10.21 -0.95 10.71
CA ASP A 122 -9.92 -0.63 12.12
C ASP A 122 -9.10 0.65 12.28
N ILE A 123 -8.24 0.96 11.30
CA ILE A 123 -7.46 2.20 11.26
C ILE A 123 -8.35 3.35 10.80
N LEU A 124 -9.10 3.16 9.71
CA LEU A 124 -9.96 4.18 9.12
C LEU A 124 -10.98 4.70 10.14
N PHE A 125 -11.61 3.81 10.92
CA PHE A 125 -12.59 4.19 11.95
C PHE A 125 -12.01 5.07 13.06
N LYS A 126 -10.70 4.98 13.33
CA LYS A 126 -10.02 5.80 14.36
C LYS A 126 -9.64 7.19 13.86
N ILE A 127 -9.54 7.37 12.55
CA ILE A 127 -9.23 8.65 11.92
C ILE A 127 -10.57 9.35 11.66
N LYS A 128 -11.05 10.10 12.66
CA LYS A 128 -12.25 10.94 12.51
C LYS A 128 -11.95 12.06 11.50
N PHE A 129 -12.66 12.06 10.38
CA PHE A 129 -12.73 13.18 9.43
C PHE A 129 -13.85 14.15 9.82
#